data_AF-A0A379FJT7-F1
#
_entry.id   AF-A0A379FJT7-F1
#
_cell.length_a   1.000
_cell.length_b   1.000
_cell.length_c   1.000
_cell.angle_alpha   90.00
_cell.angle_beta   90.00
_cell.angle_gamma   90.00
#
_symmetry.space_group_name_H-M   'P 1'
#
loop_
_entity.id
_entity.type
_entity.pdbx_description
1 polymer ?
#
loop_
_entity_poly.entity_id
_entity_poly.type
_entity_poly.pdbx_seq_one_letter_code
_entity_poly.pdbx_strand_id
1 'polypeptide(L)'
;MSKDKAITLESLRVMDAIDRRGSFAAAADELNRVPSALSYTMQKLEEDLDVVLFDRSGHRTKFTNVGRMLLERGRILLEAADKLTSDAEALARGLGATYYDCV
;
A
#
# COMPACT_ATOMS: atom_id res chain seq x y z
N MET A 1 7.41 -4.45 21.55
CA MET A 1 7.58 -3.26 20.67
C MET A 1 6.34 -3.17 19.81
N SER A 2 5.71 -1.99 19.73
CA SER A 2 4.40 -1.81 19.06
C SER A 2 4.47 -2.14 17.57
N LYS A 3 3.83 -3.24 17.17
CA LYS A 3 3.59 -3.62 15.77
C LYS A 3 2.63 -2.65 15.05
N ASP A 4 2.06 -1.70 15.77
CA ASP A 4 1.09 -0.71 15.30
C ASP A 4 1.63 0.22 14.20
N LYS A 5 2.96 0.33 14.07
CA LYS A 5 3.63 1.18 13.06
C LYS A 5 4.18 0.41 11.85
N ALA A 6 4.09 -0.93 11.87
CA ALA A 6 4.75 -1.77 10.87
C ALA A 6 4.08 -1.70 9.50
N ILE A 7 2.74 -1.66 9.45
CA ILE A 7 1.99 -1.67 8.20
C ILE A 7 1.55 -0.24 7.85
N THR A 8 2.11 0.31 6.78
CA THR A 8 1.73 1.62 6.24
C THR A 8 1.01 1.48 4.90
N LEU A 9 0.07 2.39 4.59
CA LEU A 9 -0.60 2.40 3.26
C LEU A 9 0.41 2.50 2.11
N GLU A 10 1.52 3.21 2.33
CA GLU A 10 2.63 3.28 1.37
C GLU A 10 3.25 1.91 1.12
N SER A 11 3.57 1.15 2.17
CA SER A 11 4.13 -0.19 2.03
C SER A 11 3.16 -1.13 1.28
N LEU A 12 1.86 -1.03 1.55
CA LEU A 12 0.83 -1.81 0.85
C LEU A 12 0.74 -1.44 -0.64
N ARG A 13 0.84 -0.14 -0.98
CA ARG A 13 0.89 0.32 -2.38
C ARG A 13 2.13 -0.20 -3.11
N VAL A 14 3.28 -0.22 -2.43
CA VAL A 14 4.52 -0.79 -3.00
C VAL A 14 4.36 -2.28 -3.25
N MET A 15 3.79 -3.04 -2.31
CA MET A 15 3.51 -4.46 -2.51
C MET A 15 2.58 -4.71 -3.71
N ASP A 16 1.50 -3.94 -3.82
CA ASP A 16 0.55 -4.06 -4.93
C ASP A 16 1.19 -3.74 -6.29
N ALA A 17 2.00 -2.68 -6.35
CA ALA A 17 2.74 -2.34 -7.57
C ALA A 17 3.74 -3.43 -7.97
N ILE A 18 4.45 -4.02 -7.01
CA ILE A 18 5.39 -5.13 -7.27
C ILE A 18 4.64 -6.36 -7.79
N ASP A 19 3.48 -6.70 -7.23
CA ASP A 19 2.65 -7.82 -7.70
C ASP A 19 2.15 -7.60 -9.13
N ARG A 20 1.59 -6.40 -9.41
CA ARG A 20 1.06 -6.04 -10.73
C ARG A 20 2.13 -5.97 -11.82
N ARG A 21 3.33 -5.48 -11.48
CA ARG A 21 4.41 -5.24 -12.45
C ARG A 21 5.43 -6.37 -12.51
N GLY A 22 5.43 -7.26 -11.51
CA GLY A 22 6.30 -8.44 -11.44
C GLY A 22 7.79 -8.17 -11.21
N SER A 23 8.19 -6.90 -11.04
CA SER A 23 9.57 -6.51 -10.74
C SER A 23 9.64 -5.21 -9.94
N PHE A 24 10.68 -5.08 -9.12
CA PHE A 24 10.95 -3.86 -8.36
C PHE A 24 11.19 -2.65 -9.27
N ALA A 25 11.90 -2.83 -10.39
CA ALA A 25 12.17 -1.75 -11.34
C ALA A 25 10.88 -1.22 -11.98
N ALA A 26 10.06 -2.11 -12.54
CA ALA A 26 8.81 -1.70 -13.19
C ALA A 26 7.75 -1.15 -12.21
N ALA A 27 7.80 -1.54 -10.93
CA ALA A 27 6.98 -0.96 -9.87
C ALA A 27 7.49 0.42 -9.44
N ALA A 28 8.81 0.61 -9.40
CA ALA A 28 9.43 1.90 -9.09
C ALA A 28 9.07 2.94 -10.15
N ASP A 29 9.11 2.55 -11.43
CA ASP A 29 8.68 3.39 -12.55
C ASP A 29 7.20 3.80 -12.42
N GLU A 30 6.30 2.87 -12.04
CA GLU A 30 4.87 3.18 -11.84
C GLU A 30 4.66 4.16 -10.68
N LEU A 31 5.40 3.99 -9.58
CA LEU A 31 5.26 4.83 -8.39
C LEU A 31 6.07 6.13 -8.46
N ASN A 32 6.78 6.40 -9.57
CA ASN A 32 7.72 7.52 -9.72
C ASN A 32 8.77 7.56 -8.61
N ARG A 33 9.34 6.40 -8.27
CA ARG A 33 10.36 6.25 -7.23
C ARG A 33 11.56 5.48 -7.74
N VAL A 34 12.64 5.49 -6.96
CA VAL A 34 13.84 4.69 -7.26
C VAL A 34 13.67 3.25 -6.74
N PRO A 35 14.13 2.23 -7.48
CA PRO A 35 13.98 0.82 -7.06
C PRO A 35 14.57 0.51 -5.69
N SER A 36 15.69 1.17 -5.33
CA SER A 36 16.32 1.04 -4.01
C SER A 36 15.40 1.47 -2.86
N ALA A 37 14.56 2.48 -3.07
CA ALA A 37 13.60 2.93 -2.05
C ALA A 37 12.48 1.91 -1.83
N LEU A 38 12.02 1.24 -2.90
CA LEU A 38 11.02 0.19 -2.81
C LEU A 38 11.58 -1.03 -2.08
N SER A 39 12.80 -1.46 -2.43
CA SER A 39 13.50 -2.54 -1.72
C SER A 39 13.67 -2.22 -0.24
N TYR A 40 14.09 -1.00 0.11
CA TYR A 40 14.21 -0.56 1.50
C TYR A 40 12.87 -0.60 2.24
N THR A 41 11.79 -0.13 1.61
CA THR A 41 10.44 -0.12 2.20
C THR A 41 9.98 -1.55 2.50
N MET A 42 10.22 -2.48 1.57
CA MET A 42 9.87 -3.90 1.75
C MET A 42 10.73 -4.57 2.80
N GLN A 43 12.03 -4.31 2.81
CA GLN A 43 12.94 -4.86 3.82
C GLN A 43 12.58 -4.38 5.22
N LYS A 44 12.28 -3.09 5.37
CA LYS A 44 11.82 -2.54 6.64
C LYS A 44 10.50 -3.17 7.10
N LEU A 45 9.56 -3.41 6.18
CA LEU A 45 8.30 -4.09 6.49
C LEU A 45 8.54 -5.55 6.94
N GLU A 46 9.47 -6.27 6.29
CA GLU A 46 9.91 -7.61 6.70
C GLU A 46 10.49 -7.59 8.12
N GLU A 47 11.38 -6.63 8.42
CA GLU A 47 12.02 -6.44 9.72
C GLU A 47 11.01 -6.06 10.83
N ASP A 48 10.10 -5.12 10.57
CA ASP A 48 9.11 -4.65 11.54
C ASP A 48 8.07 -5.73 11.89
N LEU A 49 7.76 -6.61 10.93
CA LEU A 49 6.82 -7.72 11.13
C LEU A 49 7.47 -9.02 11.61
N ASP A 50 8.79 -9.12 11.50
CA ASP A 50 9.60 -10.33 11.71
C ASP A 50 9.13 -11.49 10.81
N VAL A 51 8.94 -11.19 9.52
CA VAL A 51 8.47 -12.16 8.51
C VAL A 51 9.23 -12.00 7.19
N VAL A 52 9.27 -13.07 6.41
CA VAL A 52 9.78 -13.04 5.03
C VAL A 52 8.62 -12.91 4.06
N LEU A 53 8.56 -11.79 3.33
CA LEU A 53 7.51 -11.51 2.35
C LEU A 53 7.91 -11.97 0.95
N PHE A 54 9.22 -11.98 0.65
CA PHE A 54 9.76 -12.39 -0.66
C PHE A 54 10.60 -13.66 -0.58
N ASP A 55 10.33 -14.59 -1.50
CA ASP A 55 11.17 -15.76 -1.71
C ASP A 55 12.43 -15.39 -2.50
N ARG A 56 13.59 -15.51 -1.86
CA ARG A 56 14.92 -15.20 -2.43
C ARG A 56 15.61 -16.43 -3.03
N SER A 57 14.96 -17.58 -3.06
CA SER A 57 15.54 -18.84 -3.57
C SER A 57 15.66 -18.90 -5.11
N GLY A 58 15.05 -17.95 -5.82
CA GLY A 58 15.07 -17.91 -7.29
C GLY A 58 15.32 -16.52 -7.88
N HIS A 59 15.53 -16.47 -9.20
CA HIS A 59 15.74 -15.24 -9.97
C HIS A 59 14.48 -14.38 -10.14
N ARG A 60 13.32 -14.81 -9.62
CA ARG A 60 12.02 -14.13 -9.80
C ARG A 60 11.50 -13.65 -8.47
N THR A 61 11.01 -12.42 -8.46
CA THR A 61 10.34 -11.78 -7.34
C THR A 61 9.02 -12.51 -7.07
N LYS A 62 9.02 -13.45 -6.14
CA LYS A 62 7.81 -14.20 -5.74
C LYS A 62 7.47 -13.90 -4.29
N PHE A 63 6.20 -13.65 -4.03
CA PHE A 63 5.71 -13.52 -2.67
C PHE A 63 5.64 -14.89 -1.97
N THR A 64 5.96 -14.91 -0.68
CA THR A 64 5.70 -16.06 0.20
C THR A 64 4.19 -16.19 0.49
N ASN A 65 3.78 -17.24 1.20
CA ASN A 65 2.39 -17.36 1.64
C ASN A 65 1.96 -16.20 2.54
N VAL A 66 2.87 -15.72 3.41
CA VAL A 66 2.63 -14.55 4.25
C VAL A 66 2.53 -13.28 3.40
N GLY A 67 3.43 -13.12 2.41
CA GLY A 67 3.40 -12.01 1.46
C GLY A 67 2.08 -11.93 0.68
N ARG A 68 1.57 -13.07 0.20
CA ARG A 68 0.27 -13.13 -0.49
C ARG A 68 -0.90 -12.78 0.42
N MET A 69 -0.94 -13.32 1.63
CA MET A 69 -1.98 -12.98 2.61
C MET A 69 -1.96 -11.48 2.93
N LEU A 70 -0.77 -10.90 3.12
CA LEU A 70 -0.61 -9.49 3.42
C LEU A 70 -1.02 -8.60 2.23
N LEU A 71 -0.72 -9.02 1.00
CA LEU A 71 -1.15 -8.34 -0.21
C LEU A 71 -2.67 -8.32 -0.34
N GLU A 72 -3.33 -9.47 -0.20
CA GLU A 72 -4.80 -9.58 -0.31
C GLU A 72 -5.51 -8.72 0.74
N ARG A 73 -5.08 -8.82 2.00
CA ARG A 73 -5.65 -7.99 3.08
C ARG A 73 -5.27 -6.51 2.93
N GLY A 74 -4.08 -6.25 2.40
CA GLY A 74 -3.57 -4.92 2.12
C GLY A 74 -4.42 -4.18 1.09
N ARG A 75 -4.84 -4.86 0.02
CA ARG A 75 -5.75 -4.30 -0.99
C ARG A 75 -7.08 -3.83 -0.37
N ILE A 76 -7.66 -4.63 0.52
CA ILE A 76 -8.89 -4.26 1.24
C ILE A 76 -8.69 -2.98 2.07
N LEU A 77 -7.54 -2.84 2.73
CA LEU A 77 -7.21 -1.62 3.49
C LEU A 77 -7.00 -0.40 2.60
N LEU A 78 -6.37 -0.57 1.43
CA LEU A 78 -6.21 0.49 0.46
C LEU A 78 -7.56 0.97 -0.08
N GLU A 79 -8.43 0.04 -0.47
CA GLU A 79 -9.79 0.35 -0.91
C GLU A 79 -10.59 1.08 0.18
N ALA A 80 -10.49 0.63 1.43
CA ALA A 80 -11.15 1.28 2.56
C ALA A 80 -10.62 2.71 2.79
N ALA A 81 -9.31 2.93 2.67
CA ALA A 81 -8.70 4.25 2.81
C ALA A 81 -9.10 5.20 1.66
N ASP A 82 -9.14 4.68 0.43
CA ASP A 82 -9.55 5.45 -0.75
C ASP A 82 -11.04 5.82 -0.65
N LYS A 83 -11.89 4.88 -0.20
CA LYS A 83 -13.31 5.15 0.05
C LYS A 83 -13.50 6.22 1.14
N LEU A 84 -12.80 6.11 2.26
CA LEU A 84 -12.86 7.10 3.35
C LEU A 84 -12.49 8.50 2.83
N THR A 85 -11.45 8.58 2.02
CA THR A 85 -11.01 9.84 1.40
C THR A 85 -12.06 10.39 0.46
N SER A 86 -12.63 9.54 -0.40
CA SER A 86 -13.69 9.94 -1.34
C SER A 86 -14.95 10.40 -0.62
N ASP A 87 -15.36 9.73 0.46
CA ASP A 87 -16.53 10.10 1.25
C ASP A 87 -16.30 11.46 1.93
N ALA A 88 -15.11 11.68 2.49
CA ALA A 88 -14.73 12.95 3.09
C ALA A 88 -14.72 14.11 2.07
N GLU A 89 -14.17 13.88 0.88
CA GLU A 89 -14.19 14.86 -0.21
C GLU A 89 -15.61 15.13 -0.73
N ALA A 90 -16.44 14.09 -0.84
CA ALA A 90 -17.83 14.23 -1.27
C ALA A 90 -18.64 15.08 -0.27
N LEU A 91 -18.45 14.85 1.04
CA LEU A 91 -19.04 15.68 2.08
C LEU A 91 -18.50 17.11 2.03
N ALA A 92 -17.19 17.31 1.93
CA ALA A 92 -16.58 18.63 1.84
C ALA A 92 -17.06 19.43 0.61
N ARG A 93 -17.22 18.79 -0.56
CA ARG A 93 -17.76 19.42 -1.77
C ARG A 93 -19.27 19.64 -1.70
N GLY A 94 -20.00 18.77 -1.01
CA GLY A 94 -21.44 18.92 -0.74
C GLY A 94 -21.77 20.06 0.24
N LEU A 95 -20.82 20.45 1.09
CA LEU A 95 -20.96 21.55 2.06
C LEU A 95 -20.88 22.96 1.45
N GLY A 96 -20.73 23.08 0.13
CA GLY A 96 -20.87 24.35 -0.59
C GLY A 96 -22.27 24.63 -1.16
N ALA A 97 -23.18 23.65 -1.17
CA ALA A 97 -24.45 23.76 -1.90
C ALA A 97 -25.71 23.79 -1.02
N THR A 98 -25.60 23.56 0.30
CA THR A 98 -26.78 23.50 1.19
C THR A 98 -26.79 24.55 2.30
N TYR A 99 -25.91 25.57 2.25
CA TYR A 99 -25.85 26.63 3.27
C TYR A 99 -26.25 28.02 2.73
N TYR A 100 -27.15 28.09 1.74
CA TYR A 100 -27.74 29.37 1.31
C TYR A 100 -29.27 29.34 1.17
N ASP A 101 -29.94 28.30 1.68
CA ASP A 101 -31.41 28.26 1.69
C ASP A 101 -31.93 27.63 2.98
N CYS A 102 -31.91 28.42 4.06
CA CYS A 102 -32.85 28.38 5.18
C CYS A 102 -32.42 29.37 6.28
N VAL A 103 -32.57 30.67 6.05
CA VAL A 103 -33.23 31.62 6.99
C VAL A 103 -33.59 32.91 6.26
#